data_AF-A0A1G9IHS4-F1
#
_entry.id   AF-A0A1G9IHS4-F1
#
_cell.length_a   1.000
_cell.length_b   1.000
_cell.length_c   1.000
_cell.angle_alpha   90.00
_cell.angle_beta   90.00
_cell.angle_gamma   90.00
#
_symmetry.space_group_name_H-M   'P 1'
#
loop_
_entity.id
_entity.type
_entity.pdbx_description
1 polymer ?
#
loop_
_entity_poly.entity_id
_entity_poly.type
_entity_poly.pdbx_seq_one_letter_code
_entity_poly.pdbx_strand_id
1 'polypeptide(L)'
;MFARSAVACLVLVLATGQANAALAPNFQRARELNAVINAVAVAVPKHPIDKVISQGRDRYAVVAGKCTVIARIVGLSAKPGVVGPRQFEVELDKPDCD
;
A
#
# COMPACT_ATOMS: atom_id res chain seq x y z
N MET A 1 30.10 -17.24 -39.80
CA MET A 1 28.68 -17.20 -39.39
C MET A 1 28.46 -16.82 -37.91
N PHE A 2 29.49 -16.68 -37.08
CA PHE A 2 29.34 -16.40 -35.62
C PHE A 2 29.09 -14.94 -35.24
N ALA A 3 29.46 -13.98 -36.10
CA ALA A 3 29.31 -12.54 -35.81
C ALA A 3 27.85 -12.06 -35.76
N ARG A 4 26.92 -12.73 -36.47
CA ARG A 4 25.50 -12.39 -36.48
C ARG A 4 24.78 -12.75 -35.17
N SER A 5 25.19 -13.85 -34.53
CA SER A 5 24.61 -14.27 -33.24
C SER A 5 25.01 -13.37 -32.08
N ALA A 6 26.23 -12.81 -32.10
CA ALA A 6 26.70 -11.89 -31.06
C ALA A 6 25.92 -10.57 -31.04
N VAL A 7 25.57 -10.04 -32.22
CA VAL A 7 24.78 -8.81 -32.35
C VAL A 7 23.34 -9.02 -31.89
N ALA A 8 22.75 -10.19 -32.16
CA ALA A 8 21.39 -10.50 -31.74
C ALA A 8 21.22 -10.56 -30.21
N CYS A 9 22.21 -11.10 -29.48
CA CYS A 9 22.19 -11.12 -28.02
C CYS A 9 22.29 -9.72 -27.40
N LEU A 10 23.05 -8.80 -28.01
CA LEU A 10 23.23 -7.45 -27.48
C LEU A 10 21.93 -6.62 -27.55
N VAL A 11 21.10 -6.84 -28.58
CA VAL A 11 19.80 -6.16 -28.75
C VAL A 11 18.78 -6.63 -27.71
N LEU A 12 18.80 -7.91 -27.32
CA LEU A 12 17.89 -8.46 -26.31
C LEU A 12 18.17 -7.90 -24.90
N VAL A 13 19.43 -7.63 -24.57
CA VAL A 13 19.80 -7.04 -23.26
C VAL A 13 19.33 -5.58 -23.16
N LEU A 14 19.43 -4.82 -24.25
CA LEU A 14 18.96 -3.42 -24.32
C LEU A 14 17.43 -3.30 -24.33
N ALA A 15 16.71 -4.37 -24.64
CA ALA A 15 15.25 -4.44 -24.64
C ALA A 15 14.66 -4.85 -23.27
N THR A 16 15.46 -4.96 -22.20
CA THR A 16 14.97 -5.18 -20.84
C THR A 16 14.30 -3.91 -20.33
N GLY A 17 13.05 -3.72 -20.75
CA GLY A 17 12.18 -2.66 -20.26
C GLY A 17 12.10 -2.68 -18.73
N GLN A 18 11.93 -1.49 -18.15
CA GLN A 18 11.81 -1.28 -16.71
C GLN A 18 10.77 -2.24 -16.14
N ALA A 19 11.24 -3.29 -15.47
CA ALA A 19 10.39 -4.15 -14.68
C ALA A 19 9.83 -3.29 -13.54
N ASN A 20 8.63 -2.77 -13.72
CA ASN A 20 7.91 -2.08 -12.67
C ASN A 20 7.64 -3.10 -11.57
N ALA A 21 8.47 -3.10 -10.53
CA ALA A 21 8.23 -3.79 -9.26
C ALA A 21 7.07 -3.12 -8.48
N ALA A 22 6.02 -2.71 -9.20
CA ALA A 22 4.78 -2.26 -8.61
C ALA A 22 4.05 -3.49 -8.09
N LEU A 23 3.76 -3.47 -6.79
CA LEU A 23 2.97 -4.52 -6.17
C LEU A 23 1.60 -4.62 -6.87
N ALA A 24 1.13 -5.83 -7.15
CA ALA A 24 -0.17 -6.00 -7.79
C ALA A 24 -1.30 -5.35 -6.96
N PRO A 25 -2.33 -4.75 -7.59
CA PRO A 25 -3.28 -3.87 -6.90
C PRO A 25 -3.95 -4.49 -5.65
N ASN A 26 -4.35 -5.76 -5.72
CA ASN A 26 -4.98 -6.44 -4.58
C ASN A 26 -4.02 -6.64 -3.40
N PHE A 27 -2.74 -6.91 -3.67
CA PHE A 27 -1.72 -7.06 -2.64
C PHE A 27 -1.34 -5.71 -2.02
N GLN A 28 -1.32 -4.64 -2.82
CA GLN A 28 -1.18 -3.28 -2.29
C GLN A 28 -2.34 -2.94 -1.36
N ARG A 29 -3.58 -3.24 -1.78
CA ARG A 29 -4.76 -3.01 -0.96
C ARG A 29 -4.76 -3.81 0.35
N ALA A 30 -4.30 -5.05 0.32
CA ALA A 30 -4.17 -5.87 1.52
C ALA A 30 -3.13 -5.28 2.50
N ARG A 31 -2.00 -4.78 2.00
CA ARG A 31 -1.00 -4.09 2.84
C ARG A 31 -1.55 -2.82 3.48
N GLU A 32 -2.27 -2.02 2.70
CA GLU A 32 -2.95 -0.81 3.16
C GLU A 32 -3.97 -1.11 4.27
N LEU A 33 -4.83 -2.12 4.07
CA LEU A 33 -5.80 -2.53 5.08
C LEU A 33 -5.14 -3.06 6.36
N ASN A 34 -4.08 -3.85 6.24
CA ASN A 34 -3.32 -4.32 7.41
C ASN A 34 -2.71 -3.16 8.19
N ALA A 35 -2.17 -2.15 7.51
CA ALA A 35 -1.65 -0.94 8.16
C ALA A 35 -2.74 -0.17 8.90
N VAL A 36 -3.92 -0.01 8.29
CA VAL A 36 -5.09 0.63 8.92
C VAL A 36 -5.54 -0.14 10.16
N ILE A 37 -5.67 -1.46 10.08
CA ILE A 37 -6.05 -2.33 11.21
C ILE A 37 -5.04 -2.17 12.36
N ASN A 38 -3.74 -2.25 12.07
CA ASN A 38 -2.70 -2.14 13.08
C ASN A 38 -2.70 -0.76 13.76
N ALA A 39 -2.83 0.32 12.98
CA ALA A 39 -2.87 1.68 13.52
C ALA A 39 -4.08 1.87 14.45
N VAL A 40 -5.27 1.41 14.05
CA VAL A 40 -6.47 1.54 14.87
C VAL A 40 -6.43 0.65 16.11
N ALA A 41 -5.87 -0.56 16.02
CA ALA A 41 -5.69 -1.44 17.17
C ALA A 41 -4.81 -0.80 18.26
N VAL A 42 -3.80 -0.02 17.87
CA VAL A 42 -2.97 0.77 18.80
C VAL A 42 -3.74 1.97 19.36
N ALA A 43 -4.56 2.65 18.55
CA ALA A 43 -5.32 3.82 18.97
C ALA A 43 -6.47 3.49 19.93
N VAL A 44 -7.10 2.31 19.79
CA VAL A 44 -8.26 1.88 20.58
C VAL A 44 -8.04 0.47 21.14
N PRO A 45 -7.07 0.26 22.05
CA PRO A 45 -6.63 -1.08 22.47
C PRO A 45 -7.68 -1.84 23.31
N LYS A 46 -8.71 -1.15 23.83
CA LYS A 46 -9.76 -1.75 24.65
C LYS A 46 -10.91 -2.33 23.85
N HIS A 47 -11.01 -2.00 22.56
CA HIS A 47 -12.13 -2.44 21.72
C HIS A 47 -11.60 -3.23 20.52
N PRO A 48 -12.06 -4.48 20.32
CA PRO A 48 -11.67 -5.26 19.14
C PRO A 48 -12.26 -4.62 17.88
N ILE A 49 -11.55 -4.75 16.75
CA ILE A 49 -12.02 -4.27 15.45
C ILE A 49 -13.08 -5.23 14.91
N ASP A 50 -14.27 -4.71 14.63
CA ASP A 50 -15.40 -5.49 14.10
C ASP A 50 -15.50 -5.40 12.58
N LYS A 51 -15.24 -4.22 12.01
CA LYS A 51 -15.35 -3.99 10.56
C LYS A 51 -14.52 -2.82 10.08
N VAL A 52 -14.03 -2.94 8.85
CA VAL A 52 -13.35 -1.88 8.10
C VAL A 52 -14.16 -1.57 6.85
N ILE A 53 -14.64 -0.33 6.72
CA ILE A 53 -15.48 0.13 5.61
C ILE A 53 -14.68 1.14 4.79
N SER A 54 -14.44 0.84 3.52
CA SER A 54 -13.84 1.80 2.60
C SER A 54 -14.81 2.93 2.29
N GLN A 55 -14.41 4.17 2.56
CA GLN A 55 -15.15 5.38 2.17
C GLN A 55 -14.66 5.97 0.84
N GLY A 56 -13.73 5.29 0.16
CA GLY A 56 -13.09 5.77 -1.06
C GLY A 56 -11.96 6.77 -0.79
N ARG A 57 -11.19 7.12 -1.83
CA ARG A 57 -10.07 8.08 -1.75
C ARG A 57 -9.14 7.83 -0.55
N ASP A 58 -8.70 6.59 -0.37
CA ASP A 58 -7.77 6.23 0.70
C ASP A 58 -8.28 6.49 2.14
N ARG A 59 -9.60 6.62 2.31
CA ARG A 59 -10.28 6.81 3.60
C ARG A 59 -11.05 5.57 4.01
N TYR A 60 -10.98 5.25 5.30
CA TYR A 60 -11.65 4.10 5.89
C TYR A 60 -12.33 4.48 7.20
N ALA A 61 -13.55 4.00 7.39
CA ALA A 61 -14.18 3.98 8.69
C ALA A 61 -13.94 2.61 9.33
N VAL A 62 -13.26 2.59 10.46
CA VAL A 62 -12.98 1.39 11.24
C VAL A 62 -13.87 1.43 12.47
N VAL A 63 -14.69 0.40 12.63
CA VAL A 63 -15.54 0.24 13.80
C VAL A 63 -14.89 -0.78 14.72
N ALA A 64 -14.67 -0.38 15.96
CA ALA A 64 -14.10 -1.19 17.02
C ALA A 64 -15.00 -1.11 18.26
N GLY A 65 -15.87 -2.11 18.44
CA GLY A 65 -16.90 -2.11 19.46
C GLY A 65 -17.80 -0.89 19.38
N LYS A 66 -17.73 -0.04 20.41
CA LYS A 66 -18.49 1.22 20.51
C LYS A 66 -17.75 2.43 19.92
N CYS A 67 -16.55 2.23 19.40
CA CYS A 67 -15.74 3.29 18.84
C CYS A 67 -15.75 3.23 17.31
N THR A 68 -15.81 4.40 16.67
CA THR A 68 -15.54 4.58 15.26
C THR A 68 -14.29 5.45 15.08
N VAL A 69 -13.36 4.97 14.26
CA VAL A 69 -12.12 5.70 13.92
C VAL A 69 -12.06 5.89 12.42
N ILE A 70 -11.84 7.13 11.99
CA ILE A 70 -11.54 7.42 10.59
C ILE A 70 -10.03 7.31 10.38
N ALA A 71 -9.63 6.45 9.45
CA ALA A 71 -8.25 6.30 9.01
C ALA A 71 -8.08 6.83 7.58
N ARG A 72 -6.99 7.55 7.34
CA ARG A 72 -6.62 8.12 6.04
C ARG A 72 -5.23 7.64 5.65
N ILE A 73 -5.10 7.10 4.45
CA ILE A 73 -3.80 6.72 3.89
C ILE A 73 -3.22 7.91 3.14
N VAL A 74 -2.07 8.39 3.59
CA VAL A 74 -1.35 9.51 2.98
C VAL A 74 -0.16 8.96 2.21
N GLY A 75 -0.13 9.22 0.90
CA GLY A 75 0.97 8.77 0.04
C GLY A 75 2.27 9.52 0.34
N LEU A 76 3.35 8.78 0.49
CA LEU A 76 4.69 9.35 0.64
C LEU A 76 5.43 9.33 -0.71
N SER A 77 6.27 10.33 -0.93
CA SER A 77 7.11 10.38 -2.14
C SER A 77 8.13 9.25 -2.10
N ALA A 78 8.17 8.43 -3.17
CA ALA A 78 9.22 7.44 -3.33
C ALA A 78 10.55 8.15 -3.64
N LYS A 79 11.65 7.64 -3.07
CA LYS A 79 12.99 8.15 -3.40
C LYS A 79 13.29 7.87 -4.88
N PRO A 80 13.95 8.79 -5.59
CA PRO A 80 14.33 8.57 -6.99
C PRO A 80 15.12 7.26 -7.14
N GLY A 81 14.76 6.44 -8.13
CA GLY A 81 15.40 5.16 -8.40
C GLY A 81 14.92 3.97 -7.55
N VAL A 82 13.95 4.17 -6.64
CA VAL A 82 13.32 3.08 -5.89
C VAL A 82 12.02 2.67 -6.55
N VAL A 83 11.99 1.45 -7.09
CA VAL A 83 10.78 0.78 -7.58
C VAL A 83 10.27 -0.18 -6.50
N GLY A 84 8.98 -0.14 -6.18
CA GLY A 84 8.42 -0.95 -5.10
C GLY A 84 6.95 -0.64 -4.78
N PRO A 85 6.41 -1.25 -3.70
CA PRO A 85 5.09 -0.91 -3.18
C PRO A 85 4.98 0.59 -2.90
N ARG A 86 3.78 1.14 -3.08
CA ARG A 86 3.49 2.53 -2.74
C ARG A 86 3.87 2.76 -1.28
N GLN A 87 4.65 3.80 -1.03
CA GLN A 87 4.97 4.26 0.32
C GLN A 87 3.82 5.11 0.84
N PHE A 88 3.42 4.88 2.08
CA PHE A 88 2.32 5.60 2.69
C PHE A 88 2.41 5.59 4.21
N GLU A 89 1.66 6.49 4.84
CA GLU A 89 1.42 6.53 6.28
C GLU A 89 -0.10 6.49 6.55
N VAL A 90 -0.48 6.08 7.75
CA VAL A 90 -1.88 6.06 8.20
C VAL A 90 -2.08 7.17 9.23
N GLU A 91 -2.86 8.17 8.85
CA GLU A 91 -3.34 9.20 9.77
C GLU A 91 -4.68 8.75 10.37
N LEU A 92 -4.84 8.92 11.67
CA LEU A 92 -6.08 8.63 12.38
C LEU A 92 -6.70 9.93 12.88
N ASP A 93 -8.00 10.10 12.64
CA ASP A 93 -8.77 11.13 13.32
C ASP A 93 -9.05 10.68 14.77
N LYS A 94 -9.50 11.61 15.62
CA LYS A 94 -9.83 11.29 17.02
C LYS A 94 -10.90 10.19 17.06
N PRO A 95 -10.70 9.10 17.84
CA PRO A 95 -11.72 8.09 18.02
C PRO A 95 -13.01 8.70 18.59
N ASP A 96 -14.12 8.39 17.96
CA ASP A 96 -15.46 8.73 18.43
C ASP A 96 -16.05 7.50 19.12
N CYS A 97 -16.24 7.57 20.43
CA CYS A 97 -16.68 6.44 21.25
C CYS A 97 -17.91 6.84 22.06
N ASP A 98 -18.96 6.04 21.95
CA ASP A 98 -20.21 6.19 22.71
C ASP A 98 -20.07 5.82 24.20
#